data_AF-A0A2W0C9N7-F1
#
_entry.id   AF-A0A2W0C9N7-F1
#
_cell.length_a   1.000
_cell.length_b   1.000
_cell.length_c   1.000
_cell.angle_alpha   90.00
_cell.angle_beta   90.00
_cell.angle_gamma   90.00
#
_symmetry.space_group_name_H-M   'P 1'
#
loop_
_entity.id
_entity.type
_entity.pdbx_description
1 polymer ?
#
loop_
_entity_poly.entity_id
_entity_poly.type
_entity_poly.pdbx_seq_one_letter_code
_entity_poly.pdbx_strand_id
1 'polypeptide(L)'
;MKYSPMTDIVKKFSNNQRFSYHVVVNIYTRQDDHDDYINKNVRIGSNEILSKGELTERAAHVVSGLIDSQAEFKDCEQVQIVGIAFAGAYDRDLK
;
A
#
# COMPACT_ATOMS: atom_id res chain seq x y z
N MET A 1 2.21 8.49 18.98
CA MET A 1 1.29 8.31 17.84
C MET A 1 -0.11 8.09 18.36
N LYS A 2 -1.07 8.97 18.04
CA LYS A 2 -2.49 8.72 18.35
C LYS A 2 -3.06 7.83 17.25
N TYR A 3 -3.19 6.54 17.55
CA TYR A 3 -3.87 5.58 16.70
C TYR A 3 -5.37 5.94 16.74
N SER A 4 -5.91 6.53 15.68
CA SER A 4 -7.36 6.63 15.53
C SER A 4 -7.87 5.25 15.12
N PRO A 5 -8.64 4.53 15.97
CA PRO A 5 -9.14 3.22 15.60
C PRO A 5 -10.07 3.35 14.40
N MET A 6 -9.81 2.59 13.33
CA MET A 6 -10.76 2.42 12.23
C MET A 6 -12.12 2.02 12.81
N THR A 7 -13.15 2.78 12.47
CA THR A 7 -14.53 2.55 12.92
C THR A 7 -15.01 1.16 12.49
N ASP A 8 -15.85 0.53 13.32
CA ASP A 8 -16.28 -0.86 13.10
C ASP A 8 -17.05 -1.06 11.78
N ILE A 9 -17.62 0.01 11.22
CA ILE A 9 -18.23 0.02 9.88
C ILE A 9 -17.16 -0.26 8.81
N VAL A 10 -16.01 0.39 8.87
CA VAL A 10 -14.91 0.20 7.90
C VAL A 10 -14.30 -1.20 8.04
N LYS A 11 -14.21 -1.73 9.27
CA LYS A 11 -13.81 -3.13 9.49
C LYS A 11 -14.78 -4.11 8.83
N LYS A 12 -16.10 -3.84 8.89
CA LYS A 12 -17.14 -4.71 8.32
C LYS A 12 -17.08 -4.83 6.80
N PHE A 13 -16.68 -3.76 6.10
CA PHE A 13 -16.48 -3.79 4.64
C PHE A 13 -15.09 -4.30 4.23
N SER A 14 -14.05 -3.99 5.01
CA SER A 14 -12.68 -4.47 4.75
C SER A 14 -12.52 -5.98 5.01
N ASN A 15 -13.27 -6.55 5.95
CA ASN A 15 -13.16 -7.97 6.31
C ASN A 15 -14.04 -8.92 5.47
N ASN A 16 -14.79 -8.48 4.46
CA ASN A 16 -15.66 -9.37 3.68
C ASN A 16 -15.14 -9.73 2.28
N GLN A 17 -13.90 -9.36 1.96
CA GLN A 17 -13.32 -9.69 0.66
C GLN A 17 -12.71 -11.11 0.66
N ARG A 18 -13.04 -11.90 -0.36
CA ARG A 18 -12.58 -13.29 -0.53
C ARG A 18 -11.06 -13.38 -0.67
N PHE A 19 -10.50 -12.59 -1.59
CA PHE A 19 -9.06 -12.53 -1.84
C PHE A 19 -8.41 -11.37 -1.10
N SER A 20 -7.21 -11.59 -0.59
CA SER A 20 -6.38 -10.59 0.09
C SER A 20 -4.95 -10.70 -0.42
N TYR A 21 -4.48 -9.66 -1.10
CA TYR A 21 -3.15 -9.57 -1.67
C TYR A 21 -2.26 -8.68 -0.80
N HIS A 22 -1.04 -9.14 -0.56
CA HIS A 22 0.00 -8.39 0.12
C HIS A 22 1.01 -7.89 -0.92
N VAL A 23 1.11 -6.58 -1.04
CA VAL A 23 2.01 -5.91 -1.98
C VAL A 23 2.95 -5.02 -1.18
N VAL A 24 4.24 -5.08 -1.46
CA VAL A 24 5.26 -4.19 -0.89
C VAL A 24 5.62 -3.19 -1.97
N VAL A 25 5.56 -1.91 -1.63
CA VAL A 25 5.95 -0.80 -2.52
C VAL A 25 7.19 -0.15 -1.95
N ASN A 26 8.22 -0.03 -2.78
CA ASN A 26 9.49 0.56 -2.41
C ASN A 26 9.51 2.00 -2.93
N ILE A 27 9.76 2.93 -2.04
CA ILE A 27 9.78 4.36 -2.29
C ILE A 27 11.22 4.82 -2.07
N TYR A 28 11.75 5.55 -3.05
CA TYR A 28 12.97 6.31 -2.94
C TYR A 28 12.63 7.74 -2.55
N THR A 29 13.39 8.30 -1.60
CA THR A 29 13.29 9.70 -1.20
C THR A 29 14.66 10.35 -1.17
N ARG A 30 14.74 11.63 -1.53
CA ARG A 30 15.94 12.46 -1.36
C ARG A 30 15.63 13.71 -0.57
N GLN A 31 16.44 14.01 0.44
CA GLN A 31 16.37 15.23 1.24
C GLN A 31 17.77 15.62 1.73
N ASP A 32 18.19 16.87 1.53
CA ASP A 32 19.46 17.42 2.03
C ASP A 32 20.69 16.52 1.73
N ASP A 33 20.80 16.07 0.47
CA ASP A 33 21.82 15.11 -0.01
C ASP A 33 21.81 13.72 0.65
N HIS A 34 20.74 13.38 1.37
CA HIS A 34 20.49 12.03 1.88
C HIS A 34 19.50 11.27 1.01
N ASP A 35 19.89 10.07 0.62
CA ASP A 35 19.08 9.14 -0.18
C ASP A 35 18.54 8.03 0.73
N ASP A 36 17.22 7.85 0.73
CA ASP A 36 16.51 6.89 1.58
C ASP A 36 15.62 5.94 0.77
N TYR A 37 15.46 4.72 1.29
CA TYR A 37 14.58 3.69 0.71
C TYR A 37 13.57 3.20 1.74
N ILE A 38 12.30 3.50 1.50
CA ILE A 38 11.19 3.22 2.41
C ILE A 38 10.29 2.14 1.80
N ASN A 39 9.98 1.11 2.57
CA ASN A 39 9.02 0.08 2.17
C ASN A 39 7.65 0.34 2.79
N LYS A 40 6.60 0.38 1.97
CA LYS A 40 5.21 0.45 2.43
C LYS A 40 4.48 -0.84 2.08
N ASN A 41 3.86 -1.45 3.09
CA ASN A 41 3.03 -2.63 2.93
C ASN A 41 1.59 -2.21 2.59
N VAL A 42 1.10 -2.66 1.44
CA VAL A 42 -0.25 -2.42 0.97
C VAL A 42 -1.01 -3.74 0.97
N ARG A 43 -2.19 -3.73 1.59
CA ARG A 43 -3.15 -4.83 1.54
C ARG A 43 -4.26 -4.46 0.57
N ILE A 44 -4.42 -5.25 -0.48
CA ILE A 44 -5.49 -5.08 -1.46
C ILE A 44 -6.44 -6.24 -1.30
N GLY A 45 -7.69 -5.98 -0.93
CA GLY A 45 -8.71 -7.01 -0.94
C GLY A 45 -9.60 -6.93 -2.18
N SER A 46 -10.14 -8.08 -2.59
CA SER A 46 -11.02 -8.22 -3.75
C SER A 46 -11.96 -9.42 -3.59
N ASN A 47 -13.12 -9.38 -4.24
CA ASN A 47 -13.99 -10.56 -4.38
C ASN A 47 -13.65 -11.39 -5.61
N GLU A 48 -12.79 -10.87 -6.49
CA GLU A 48 -12.34 -11.49 -7.73
C GLU A 48 -10.81 -11.66 -7.72
N ILE A 49 -10.32 -12.60 -8.53
CA ILE A 49 -8.89 -12.75 -8.74
C ILE A 49 -8.38 -11.54 -9.51
N LEU A 50 -7.41 -10.82 -8.94
CA LEU A 50 -6.82 -9.65 -9.59
C LEU A 50 -5.58 -10.07 -10.37
N SER A 51 -5.42 -9.49 -11.56
CA SER A 51 -4.18 -9.60 -12.33
C SER A 51 -3.05 -8.83 -11.64
N LYS A 52 -1.79 -9.18 -11.98
CA LYS A 52 -0.62 -8.43 -11.50
C LYS A 52 -0.69 -6.94 -11.86
N GLY A 53 -1.21 -6.61 -13.05
CA GLY A 53 -1.36 -5.22 -13.49
C GLY A 53 -2.29 -4.42 -12.59
N GLU A 54 -3.47 -4.97 -12.29
CA GLU A 54 -4.43 -4.33 -11.37
C GLU A 54 -3.88 -4.19 -9.95
N LEU A 55 -3.14 -5.19 -9.48
CA LEU A 55 -2.48 -5.12 -8.17
C LEU A 55 -1.41 -4.03 -8.13
N THR A 56 -0.59 -3.93 -9.20
CA THR A 56 0.40 -2.86 -9.35
C THR A 56 -0.25 -1.48 -9.32
N GLU A 57 -1.28 -1.27 -10.15
CA GLU A 57 -1.97 0.02 -10.27
C GLU A 57 -2.61 0.43 -8.95
N ARG A 58 -3.35 -0.48 -8.31
CA ARG A 58 -3.98 -0.21 -7.01
C ARG A 58 -2.96 0.06 -5.92
N ALA A 59 -1.85 -0.70 -5.87
CA ALA A 59 -0.78 -0.47 -4.90
C ALA A 59 -0.11 0.89 -5.12
N ALA A 60 0.19 1.24 -6.37
CA ALA A 60 0.76 2.53 -6.73
C ALA A 60 -0.18 3.68 -6.33
N HIS A 61 -1.47 3.60 -6.67
CA HIS A 61 -2.45 4.63 -6.29
C HIS A 61 -2.57 4.82 -4.78
N VAL A 62 -2.60 3.73 -4.00
CA VAL A 62 -2.61 3.83 -2.52
C VAL A 62 -1.36 4.56 -2.03
N VAL A 63 -0.19 4.21 -2.55
CA VAL A 63 1.07 4.81 -2.11
C VAL A 63 1.23 6.25 -2.58
N SER A 64 0.81 6.60 -3.80
CA SER A 64 0.75 7.98 -4.27
C SER A 64 -0.11 8.84 -3.33
N GLY A 65 -1.30 8.37 -2.96
CA GLY A 65 -2.14 9.09 -1.99
C GLY A 65 -1.51 9.21 -0.59
N LEU A 66 -0.69 8.24 -0.17
CA LEU A 66 0.09 8.33 1.07
C LEU A 66 1.22 9.36 0.96
N ILE A 67 1.93 9.38 -0.17
CA ILE A 67 2.98 10.36 -0.46
C ILE A 67 2.40 11.78 -0.40
N ASP A 68 1.25 12.00 -1.04
CA ASP A 68 0.62 13.32 -1.10
C ASP A 68 0.10 13.82 0.26
N SER A 69 -0.26 12.89 1.16
CA SER A 69 -0.92 13.22 2.43
C SER A 69 0.00 13.28 3.64
N GLN A 70 1.14 12.58 3.63
CA GLN A 70 2.02 12.51 4.81
C GLN A 70 3.06 13.62 4.83
N ALA A 71 3.26 14.20 6.01
CA ALA A 71 4.24 15.27 6.23
C ALA A 71 5.69 14.80 5.98
N GLU A 72 5.98 13.50 6.17
CA GLU A 72 7.31 12.93 5.98
C GLU A 72 7.85 13.09 4.54
N PHE A 73 6.98 13.29 3.56
CA PHE A 73 7.36 13.43 2.14
C PHE A 73 7.32 14.87 1.63
N LYS A 74 6.82 15.83 2.42
CA LYS A 74 6.58 17.20 1.94
C LYS A 74 7.86 17.99 1.68
N ASP A 75 8.89 17.72 2.46
CA ASP A 75 10.17 18.43 2.40
C ASP A 75 11.22 17.64 1.60
N CYS A 76 10.82 16.52 0.97
CA CYS A 76 11.70 15.77 0.08
C CYS A 76 11.82 16.48 -1.27
N GLU A 77 13.06 16.59 -1.77
CA GLU A 77 13.37 17.11 -3.10
C GLU A 77 12.87 16.16 -4.20
N GLN A 78 12.89 14.86 -3.89
CA GLN A 78 12.42 13.80 -4.78
C GLN A 78 11.72 12.71 -3.97
N VAL A 79 10.59 12.25 -4.48
CA VAL A 79 9.87 11.06 -3.99
C VAL A 79 9.45 10.23 -5.18
N GLN A 80 9.84 8.95 -5.22
CA GLN A 80 9.57 8.09 -6.36
C GLN A 80 9.26 6.66 -5.93
N ILE A 81 8.22 6.05 -6.51
CA ILE A 81 8.02 4.61 -6.43
C ILE A 81 9.03 3.94 -7.36
N VAL A 82 9.94 3.13 -6.79
CA VAL A 82 11.04 2.48 -7.52
C VAL A 82 10.86 0.97 -7.65
N GLY A 83 9.92 0.38 -6.91
CA GLY A 83 9.66 -1.05 -6.98
C GLY A 83 8.33 -1.45 -6.39
N ILE A 84 7.75 -2.53 -6.93
CA ILE A 84 6.54 -3.17 -6.41
C ILE A 84 6.80 -4.68 -6.38
N ALA A 85 6.67 -5.28 -5.21
CA ALA A 85 6.85 -6.71 -4.98
C ALA A 85 5.55 -7.34 -4.46
N PHE A 86 5.19 -8.50 -5.02
CA PHE A 86 4.01 -9.26 -4.58
C PHE A 86 4.45 -10.27 -3.51
N ALA A 87 4.12 -10.00 -2.25
CA ALA A 87 4.55 -10.79 -1.11
C ALA A 87 3.64 -12.00 -0.82
N GLY A 88 2.39 -11.95 -1.26
CA GLY A 88 1.49 -13.09 -1.12
C GLY A 88 0.06 -12.79 -1.52
N ALA A 89 -0.72 -13.86 -1.66
CA ALA A 89 -2.15 -13.80 -1.87
C ALA A 89 -2.81 -14.84 -0.96
N TYR A 90 -3.93 -14.47 -0.36
CA TYR A 90 -4.76 -15.32 0.47
C TYR A 90 -6.14 -15.42 -0.17
N ASP A 91 -6.64 -16.63 -0.39
CA ASP A 91 -8.03 -16.91 -0.73
C ASP A 91 -8.71 -17.52 0.50
N ARG A 92 -9.75 -16.85 0.99
CA ARG A 92 -10.50 -17.30 2.16
C ARG A 92 -11.24 -18.62 1.96
N ASP A 93 -11.59 -18.92 0.72
CA ASP A 93 -12.38 -20.11 0.40
C ASP A 93 -11.49 -21.31 0.05
N LEU A 94 -10.16 -21.13 0.03
CA LEU A 94 -9.20 -22.22 -0.13
C LEU A 94 -9.14 -23.01 1.18
N LYS A 95 -9.68 -24.24 1.15
CA LYS A 95 -9.58 -25.21 2.24
C LYS A 95 -8.34 -26.09 2.12
#